data_AF-A0A1M7IJ93-F1
#
_entry.id   AF-A0A1M7IJ93-F1
#
_cell.length_a   1.000
_cell.length_b   1.000
_cell.length_c   1.000
_cell.angle_alpha   90.00
_cell.angle_beta   90.00
_cell.angle_gamma   90.00
#
_symmetry.space_group_name_H-M   'P 1'
#
loop_
_entity.id
_entity.type
_entity.pdbx_description
1 polymer ?
#
loop_
_entity_poly.entity_id
_entity_poly.type
_entity_poly.pdbx_seq_one_letter_code
_entity_poly.pdbx_strand_id
1 'polypeptide(L)'
;MGYIMPVENYQYQQYHNRVTKNERDPFPIEKLHPIQFSMRYKQERSKEEQKRKYIPKTKQRNMNRIPEEENYHPKQKIYAEVTGKGVNFQAKV
;
A
#
# COMPACT_ATOMS: atom_id res chain seq x y z
N MET A 1 61.73 -23.91 -26.51
CA MET A 1 60.36 -23.49 -26.89
C MET A 1 59.89 -22.52 -25.83
N GLY A 2 59.74 -21.24 -26.16
CA GLY A 2 59.42 -20.19 -25.17
C GLY A 2 57.92 -20.15 -24.91
N TYR A 3 57.53 -20.10 -23.64
CA TYR A 3 56.15 -19.85 -23.24
C TYR A 3 55.91 -18.33 -23.25
N ILE A 4 54.96 -17.86 -24.04
CA ILE A 4 54.51 -16.47 -24.00
C ILE A 4 53.36 -16.40 -23.00
N MET A 5 53.52 -15.53 -21.99
CA MET A 5 52.46 -15.28 -21.01
C MET A 5 51.31 -14.53 -21.71
N PRO A 6 50.06 -15.00 -21.60
CA PRO A 6 48.93 -14.25 -22.12
C PRO A 6 48.79 -12.93 -21.34
N VAL A 7 48.66 -11.82 -22.09
CA VAL A 7 48.41 -10.50 -21.51
C VAL A 7 46.90 -10.28 -21.48
N GLU A 8 46.36 -9.94 -20.31
CA GLU A 8 44.96 -9.60 -20.17
C GLU A 8 44.67 -8.20 -20.74
N ASN A 9 43.77 -8.13 -21.71
CA ASN A 9 43.35 -6.87 -22.33
C ASN A 9 42.18 -6.27 -21.56
N TYR A 10 42.46 -5.68 -20.39
CA TYR A 10 41.44 -5.06 -19.54
C TYR A 10 40.63 -3.98 -20.26
N GLN A 11 41.27 -3.20 -21.13
CA GLN A 11 40.59 -2.15 -21.91
C GLN A 11 39.51 -2.73 -22.83
N TYR A 12 39.82 -3.84 -23.51
CA TYR A 12 38.88 -4.50 -24.40
C TYR A 12 37.70 -5.10 -23.62
N GLN A 13 37.99 -5.76 -22.48
CA GLN A 13 36.96 -6.29 -21.60
C GLN A 13 36.04 -5.20 -21.06
N GLN A 14 36.59 -4.05 -20.64
CA GLN A 14 35.81 -2.91 -20.17
C GLN A 14 34.93 -2.31 -21.26
N TYR A 15 35.43 -2.17 -22.49
CA TYR A 15 34.64 -1.69 -23.62
C TYR A 15 33.51 -2.67 -23.94
N HIS A 16 33.82 -3.96 -24.05
CA HIS A 16 32.83 -5.00 -24.29
C HIS A 16 31.72 -4.94 -23.25
N ASN A 17 32.07 -4.91 -21.96
CA ASN A 17 31.12 -4.82 -20.86
C ASN A 17 30.28 -3.55 -20.87
N ARG A 18 30.73 -2.46 -21.50
CA ARG A 18 29.92 -1.23 -21.67
C ARG A 18 28.94 -1.36 -22.82
N VAL A 19 29.36 -1.98 -23.92
CA VAL A 19 28.53 -2.12 -25.13
C VAL A 19 27.48 -3.22 -24.97
N THR A 20 27.82 -4.33 -24.32
CA THR A 20 26.92 -5.49 -24.17
C THR A 20 26.00 -5.41 -22.95
N LYS A 21 26.17 -4.39 -22.09
CA LYS A 21 25.32 -4.24 -20.92
C LYS A 21 23.95 -3.71 -21.33
N ASN A 22 22.93 -4.50 -21.05
CA ASN A 22 21.54 -4.09 -21.24
C ASN A 22 21.22 -2.88 -20.34
N GLU A 23 20.47 -1.92 -20.88
CA GLU A 23 19.98 -0.75 -20.17
C GLU A 23 19.12 -1.21 -18.99
N ARG A 24 19.52 -0.83 -17.77
CA ARG A 24 18.81 -1.21 -16.54
C ARG A 24 17.85 -0.09 -16.20
N ASP A 25 16.58 -0.43 -16.08
CA ASP A 25 15.55 0.49 -15.61
C ASP A 25 15.93 1.02 -14.20
N PRO A 26 16.09 2.35 -14.02
CA PRO A 26 16.41 2.94 -12.72
C PRO A 26 15.25 2.80 -11.72
N PHE A 27 14.01 2.60 -12.19
CA PHE A 27 12.82 2.49 -11.35
C PHE A 27 12.01 1.23 -11.68
N PRO A 28 12.53 0.03 -11.32
CA PRO A 28 11.79 -1.19 -11.55
C PRO A 28 10.49 -1.17 -10.75
N ILE A 29 9.35 -1.22 -11.45
CA ILE A 29 8.04 -1.34 -10.80
C ILE A 29 7.93 -2.75 -10.20
N GLU A 30 7.88 -2.84 -8.88
CA GLU A 30 7.71 -4.11 -8.17
C GLU A 30 6.35 -4.74 -8.47
N LYS A 31 6.32 -6.08 -8.56
CA LYS A 31 5.08 -6.83 -8.73
C LYS A 31 4.30 -6.86 -7.42
N LEU A 32 2.98 -6.77 -7.52
CA LEU A 32 2.09 -6.91 -6.37
C LEU A 32 2.28 -8.28 -5.70
N HIS A 33 2.44 -8.27 -4.38
CA HIS A 33 2.48 -9.51 -3.60
C HIS A 33 1.08 -10.13 -3.48
N PRO A 34 0.96 -11.46 -3.66
CA PRO A 34 -0.32 -12.14 -3.49
C PRO A 34 -0.79 -12.04 -2.04
N ILE A 35 -2.10 -11.84 -1.86
CA ILE A 35 -2.72 -11.79 -0.53
C ILE A 35 -2.70 -13.21 0.07
N GLN A 36 -2.17 -13.35 1.28
CA GLN A 36 -2.22 -14.60 2.02
C GLN A 36 -3.64 -14.82 2.58
N PHE A 37 -4.40 -15.74 1.98
CA PHE A 37 -5.78 -16.04 2.40
C PHE A 37 -5.87 -16.80 3.73
N SER A 38 -4.81 -17.48 4.16
CA SER A 38 -4.76 -18.32 5.37
C SER A 38 -4.32 -17.58 6.63
N MET A 39 -4.28 -16.24 6.62
CA MET A 39 -3.87 -15.48 7.79
C MET A 39 -4.87 -15.66 8.95
N ARG A 40 -4.37 -16.19 10.08
CA ARG A 40 -5.13 -16.38 11.34
C ARG A 40 -5.74 -15.08 11.88
N TYR A 41 -5.27 -13.91 11.41
CA TYR A 41 -5.84 -12.60 11.74
C TYR A 41 -7.35 -12.48 11.47
N LYS A 42 -7.87 -13.09 10.38
CA LYS A 42 -9.31 -13.07 10.10
C LYS A 42 -10.11 -13.90 11.12
N GLN A 43 -9.53 -14.98 11.62
CA GLN A 43 -10.16 -15.82 12.66
C GLN A 43 -10.17 -15.11 14.01
N GLU A 44 -9.13 -14.33 14.33
CA GLU A 44 -9.07 -13.52 15.55
C GLU A 44 -10.08 -12.37 15.54
N ARG A 45 -10.22 -11.64 14.42
CA ARG A 45 -11.26 -10.59 14.29
C ARG A 45 -12.68 -11.14 14.51
N SER A 46 -12.98 -12.31 13.94
CA SER A 46 -14.31 -12.93 14.11
C SER A 46 -14.62 -13.29 15.57
N LYS A 47 -13.62 -13.76 16.33
CA LYS A 47 -13.76 -14.05 17.77
C LYS A 47 -13.98 -12.78 18.60
N GLU A 48 -13.35 -11.67 18.21
CA GLU A 48 -13.48 -10.38 18.87
C GLU A 48 -14.87 -9.74 18.65
N GLU A 49 -15.42 -9.86 17.44
CA GLU A 49 -16.79 -9.42 17.12
C GLU A 49 -17.85 -10.20 17.91
N GLN A 50 -17.66 -11.50 18.11
CA GLN A 50 -18.56 -12.32 18.92
C GLN A 50 -18.55 -11.90 20.40
N LYS A 51 -17.37 -11.56 20.96
CA LYS A 51 -17.26 -11.03 22.33
C LYS A 51 -17.97 -9.69 22.51
N ARG A 52 -17.98 -8.82 21.49
CA ARG A 52 -18.69 -7.52 21.55
C ARG A 52 -20.22 -7.67 21.60
N LYS A 53 -20.78 -8.74 21.02
CA LYS A 53 -22.22 -9.03 21.06
C LYS A 53 -22.71 -9.52 22.43
N TYR A 54 -21.82 -10.04 23.26
CA TYR A 54 -22.15 -10.65 24.57
C TYR A 54 -21.96 -9.71 25.76
N ILE A 55 -21.60 -8.45 25.54
CA ILE A 55 -21.53 -7.45 26.62
C ILE A 55 -22.98 -7.17 27.06
N PRO A 56 -23.39 -7.53 28.29
CA PRO A 56 -24.72 -7.19 28.77
C PRO A 56 -24.86 -5.67 28.76
N LYS A 57 -25.96 -5.16 28.18
CA LYS A 57 -26.30 -3.73 28.15
C LYS A 57 -26.69 -3.22 29.55
N THR A 58 -25.85 -3.41 30.55
CA THR A 58 -26.06 -2.84 31.88
C THR A 58 -25.42 -1.47 31.91
N LYS A 59 -26.28 -0.46 32.11
CA LYS A 59 -26.04 1.00 32.09
C LYS A 59 -26.09 1.64 30.71
N GLN A 60 -27.31 1.77 30.18
CA GLN A 60 -27.66 3.04 29.55
C GLN A 60 -27.60 4.13 30.63
N ARG A 61 -26.42 4.73 30.81
CA ARG A 61 -26.36 6.07 31.40
C ARG A 61 -26.84 7.01 30.31
N ASN A 62 -27.90 7.74 30.60
CA ASN A 62 -28.32 8.92 29.86
C ASN A 62 -27.11 9.83 29.65
N MET A 63 -26.45 9.70 28.51
CA MET A 63 -25.49 10.68 28.04
C MET A 63 -26.19 11.36 26.88
N ASN A 64 -26.77 12.50 27.23
CA ASN A 64 -27.26 13.57 26.37
C ASN A 64 -27.07 13.28 24.88
N ARG A 65 -28.20 13.06 24.19
CA ARG A 65 -28.28 13.17 22.73
C ARG A 65 -27.78 14.57 22.37
N ILE A 66 -26.53 14.67 21.96
CA ILE A 66 -26.04 15.82 21.22
C ILE A 66 -26.78 15.69 19.87
N PRO A 67 -27.63 16.65 19.48
CA PRO A 67 -28.23 16.61 18.16
C PRO A 67 -27.09 16.57 17.15
N GLU A 68 -27.24 15.71 16.14
CA GLU A 68 -26.40 15.67 14.95
C GLU A 68 -26.50 17.02 14.25
N GLU A 69 -25.76 18.02 14.72
CA GLU A 69 -25.40 19.12 13.86
C GLU A 69 -24.46 18.51 12.83
N GLU A 70 -24.99 18.33 11.61
CA GLU A 70 -24.24 18.18 10.39
C GLU A 70 -23.14 19.24 10.40
N ASN A 71 -21.97 18.84 10.87
CA ASN A 71 -20.82 19.68 11.00
C ASN A 71 -20.34 19.96 9.58
N TYR A 72 -20.92 20.99 8.96
CA TYR A 72 -20.45 21.67 7.76
C TYR A 72 -19.12 22.34 8.09
N HIS A 73 -18.12 21.53 8.46
CA HIS A 73 -16.82 22.03 8.85
C HIS A 73 -16.12 22.45 7.55
N PRO A 74 -15.68 23.71 7.40
CA PRO A 74 -15.02 24.18 6.16
C PRO A 74 -13.79 23.35 5.77
N LYS A 75 -13.19 22.63 6.72
CA LYS A 75 -12.10 21.70 6.48
C LYS A 75 -12.52 20.48 5.66
N GLN A 76 -13.75 19.99 5.79
CA GLN A 76 -14.24 18.86 4.96
C GLN A 76 -14.25 19.22 3.48
N LYS A 77 -14.57 20.47 3.12
CA LYS A 77 -14.50 20.93 1.72
C LYS A 77 -13.07 20.91 1.19
N ILE A 78 -12.11 21.37 1.97
CA ILE A 78 -10.68 21.36 1.62
C ILE A 78 -10.17 19.92 1.47
N TYR A 79 -10.53 19.02 2.40
CA TYR A 79 -10.15 17.62 2.31
C TYR A 79 -10.78 16.92 1.08
N ALA A 80 -12.03 17.24 0.74
CA ALA A 80 -12.70 16.69 -0.44
C ALA A 80 -12.06 17.19 -1.74
N GLU A 81 -11.65 18.46 -1.82
CA GLU A 81 -10.96 19.03 -2.97
C GLU A 81 -9.57 18.40 -3.19
N VAL A 82 -8.81 18.19 -2.11
CA VAL A 82 -7.47 17.59 -2.19
C VAL A 82 -7.52 16.09 -2.49
N THR A 83 -8.49 15.37 -1.92
CA THR A 83 -8.52 13.89 -1.99
C THR A 83 -9.51 13.33 -3.00
N GLY A 84 -10.44 14.15 -3.53
CA GLY A 84 -11.55 13.71 -4.38
C GLY A 84 -12.60 12.85 -3.67
N LYS A 85 -12.44 12.59 -2.36
CA LYS A 85 -13.35 11.75 -1.57
C LYS A 85 -14.50 12.59 -1.01
N GLY A 86 -15.72 12.08 -1.14
CA GLY A 86 -16.93 12.80 -0.70
C GLY A 86 -17.58 13.68 -1.77
N VAL A 87 -17.07 13.65 -3.00
CA VAL A 87 -17.79 14.20 -4.16
C VAL A 87 -18.86 13.20 -4.59
N ASN A 88 -20.11 13.65 -4.71
CA ASN A 88 -21.20 12.83 -5.25
C ASN A 88 -20.88 12.47 -6.72
N PHE A 89 -20.34 11.28 -6.95
CA PHE A 89 -20.08 10.77 -8.28
C PHE A 89 -21.34 10.09 -8.82
N GLN A 90 -21.96 10.68 -9.85
CA GLN A 90 -23.01 10.04 -10.62
C GLN A 90 -22.37 9.32 -11.81
N ALA A 91 -22.21 8.01 -11.71
CA ALA A 91 -21.81 7.18 -12.83
C ALA A 91 -23.04 6.93 -13.72
N LYS A 92 -23.03 7.43 -14.95
CA LYS A 92 -24.01 7.00 -15.97
C LYS A 92 -23.37 5.87 -16.78
N VAL A 93 -24.00 4.70 -16.71
CA VAL A 93 -23.67 3.51 -17.52
C VAL A 93 -24.36 3.63 -18.88
#